data_AF-A0A1J4SIR1-F1
#
_entry.id   AF-A0A1J4SIR1-F1
#
_cell.length_a   1.000
_cell.length_b   1.000
_cell.length_c   1.000
_cell.angle_alpha   90.00
_cell.angle_beta   90.00
_cell.angle_gamma   90.00
#
_symmetry.space_group_name_H-M   'P 1'
#
loop_
_entity.id
_entity.type
_entity.pdbx_description
1 polymer ?
#
loop_
_entity_poly.entity_id
_entity_poly.type
_entity_poly.pdbx_seq_one_letter_code
_entity_poly.pdbx_strand_id
1 'polypeptide(L)'
;MKIGTPRTASLLLAASALLLTAMVPGGPLEARSFAGIAPAVLVAFNTFLTSLGLASFGIAYGVWRQRRWAMGAAAVCGALYFCVYALDLGGVFPVSANAMPRALLAAELLGTALSLPLTACALRLHQTMAPSARLTRASGPKPRLPLALGIIALGILAAGIIAFATRAAMR
;
A
#
# COMPACT_ATOMS: atom_id res chain seq x y z
N MET A 1 -7.95 19.09 11.77
CA MET A 1 -6.67 18.39 11.47
C MET A 1 -5.84 19.30 10.56
N LYS A 2 -4.63 19.75 10.96
CA LYS A 2 -3.80 20.59 10.07
C LYS A 2 -3.23 19.74 8.94
N ILE A 3 -3.68 19.99 7.71
CA ILE A 3 -3.16 19.37 6.49
C ILE A 3 -1.70 19.83 6.33
N GLY A 4 -0.76 18.89 6.09
CA GLY A 4 0.66 19.21 5.94
C GLY A 4 1.57 18.82 7.11
N THR A 5 1.11 18.00 8.06
CA THR A 5 1.98 17.49 9.15
C THR A 5 2.41 16.04 8.91
N PRO A 6 3.57 15.61 9.43
CA PRO A 6 4.01 14.21 9.31
C PRO A 6 3.02 13.24 9.97
N ARG A 7 2.34 13.65 11.05
CA ARG A 7 1.28 12.85 11.67
C ARG A 7 0.13 12.61 10.70
N THR A 8 -0.32 13.65 10.01
CA THR A 8 -1.38 13.54 9.00
C THR A 8 -0.95 12.64 7.84
N ALA A 9 0.26 12.79 7.31
CA ALA A 9 0.77 11.92 6.24
C ALA A 9 0.86 10.45 6.68
N SER A 10 1.34 10.19 7.91
CA SER A 10 1.39 8.84 8.47
C SER A 10 -0.01 8.22 8.64
N LEU A 11 -0.98 9.00 9.12
CA LEU A 11 -2.37 8.54 9.30
C LEU A 11 -3.04 8.27 7.95
N LEU A 12 -2.85 9.15 6.97
CA LEU A 12 -3.37 8.97 5.62
C LEU A 12 -2.76 7.73 4.94
N LEU A 13 -1.47 7.49 5.12
CA LEU A 13 -0.80 6.32 4.58
C LEU A 13 -1.30 5.02 5.22
N ALA A 14 -1.45 5.00 6.55
CA ALA A 14 -2.02 3.86 7.28
C ALA A 14 -3.48 3.61 6.89
N ALA A 15 -4.30 4.67 6.78
CA ALA A 15 -5.68 4.57 6.34
C ALA A 15 -5.79 4.03 4.91
N SER A 16 -4.92 4.48 3.99
CA SER A 16 -4.88 3.99 2.61
C SER A 16 -4.51 2.51 2.54
N ALA A 17 -3.56 2.08 3.37
CA ALA A 17 -3.17 0.67 3.48
C ALA A 17 -4.30 -0.20 4.04
N LEU A 18 -4.99 0.27 5.09
CA LEU A 18 -6.14 -0.42 5.68
C LEU A 18 -7.29 -0.53 4.68
N LEU A 19 -7.58 0.55 3.95
CA LEU A 19 -8.61 0.53 2.93
C LEU A 19 -8.27 -0.49 1.83
N LEU A 20 -7.02 -0.52 1.37
CA LEU A 20 -6.57 -1.52 0.39
C LEU A 20 -6.76 -2.94 0.92
N THR A 21 -6.42 -3.22 2.18
CA THR A 21 -6.61 -4.56 2.77
C THR A 21 -8.08 -5.01 2.82
N ALA A 22 -9.02 -4.07 2.99
CA ALA A 22 -10.45 -4.38 2.98
C ALA A 22 -10.96 -4.81 1.59
N MET A 23 -10.22 -4.46 0.54
CA MET A 23 -10.57 -4.70 -0.87
C MET A 23 -9.79 -5.85 -1.51
N VAL A 24 -8.87 -6.49 -0.78
CA VAL A 24 -8.21 -7.70 -1.26
C VAL A 24 -9.26 -8.80 -1.45
N PRO A 25 -9.21 -9.61 -2.54
CA PRO A 25 -10.14 -10.71 -2.74
C PRO A 25 -10.25 -11.63 -1.51
N GLY A 26 -11.48 -11.91 -1.07
CA GLY A 26 -11.76 -12.62 0.18
C GLY A 26 -11.79 -11.73 1.43
N GLY A 27 -11.58 -10.42 1.26
CA GLY A 27 -11.82 -9.39 2.27
C GLY A 27 -13.31 -9.02 2.39
N PRO A 28 -13.65 -8.11 3.32
CA PRO A 28 -15.05 -7.77 3.62
C PRO A 28 -15.78 -7.05 2.48
N LEU A 29 -15.06 -6.40 1.55
CA LEU A 29 -15.67 -5.60 0.49
C LEU A 29 -15.61 -6.27 -0.90
N GLU A 30 -14.59 -7.08 -1.15
CA GLU A 30 -14.35 -7.70 -2.47
C GLU A 30 -14.96 -9.10 -2.53
N ALA A 31 -16.21 -9.14 -3.02
CA ALA A 31 -17.03 -10.33 -3.17
C ALA A 31 -17.09 -10.87 -4.61
N ARG A 32 -16.32 -10.30 -5.54
CA ARG A 32 -16.33 -10.69 -6.95
C ARG A 32 -15.46 -11.92 -7.21
N SER A 33 -15.84 -12.68 -8.24
CA SER A 33 -15.07 -13.85 -8.72
C SER A 33 -14.23 -13.47 -9.94
N PHE A 34 -12.99 -13.95 -9.95
CA PHE A 34 -12.01 -13.77 -11.02
C PHE A 34 -11.56 -15.13 -11.61
N ALA A 35 -12.38 -16.17 -11.45
CA ALA A 35 -12.05 -17.54 -11.87
C ALA A 35 -11.68 -17.70 -13.36
N GLY A 36 -12.11 -16.77 -14.23
CA GLY A 36 -11.76 -16.76 -15.65
C GLY A 36 -10.39 -16.16 -16.00
N ILE A 37 -9.67 -15.61 -15.02
CA ILE A 37 -8.38 -14.93 -15.23
C ILE A 37 -7.21 -15.87 -14.93
N ALA A 38 -6.15 -15.78 -15.73
CA ALA A 38 -4.96 -16.58 -15.54
C ALA A 38 -4.38 -16.42 -14.12
N PRO A 39 -4.11 -17.51 -13.38
CA PRO A 39 -3.63 -17.43 -11.99
C PRO A 39 -2.35 -16.61 -11.84
N ALA A 40 -1.44 -16.64 -12.82
CA ALA A 40 -0.21 -15.85 -12.81
C ALA A 40 -0.46 -14.34 -12.72
N VAL A 41 -1.50 -13.83 -13.39
CA VAL A 41 -1.88 -12.42 -13.35
C VAL A 41 -2.41 -12.05 -11.96
N LEU A 42 -3.25 -12.89 -11.37
CA LEU A 42 -3.77 -12.70 -10.02
C LEU A 42 -2.66 -12.72 -8.98
N VAL A 43 -1.70 -13.65 -9.09
CA VAL A 43 -0.54 -13.71 -8.21
C VAL A 43 0.31 -12.44 -8.32
N ALA A 44 0.63 -12.00 -9.53
CA ALA A 44 1.43 -10.79 -9.74
C ALA A 44 0.74 -9.55 -9.17
N PHE A 45 -0.55 -9.40 -9.42
CA PHE A 45 -1.36 -8.28 -8.92
C PHE A 45 -1.45 -8.29 -7.39
N ASN A 46 -1.80 -9.43 -6.79
CA ASN A 46 -1.87 -9.57 -5.34
C ASN A 46 -0.50 -9.38 -4.67
N THR A 47 0.58 -9.80 -5.32
CA THR A 47 1.95 -9.55 -4.84
C THR A 47 2.25 -8.07 -4.80
N PHE A 48 1.90 -7.33 -5.86
CA PHE A 48 2.06 -5.88 -5.90
C PHE A 48 1.23 -5.17 -4.82
N LEU A 49 -0.07 -5.49 -4.70
CA LEU A 49 -0.94 -4.89 -3.68
C LEU A 49 -0.49 -5.20 -2.25
N THR A 50 -0.13 -6.46 -1.99
CA THR A 50 0.37 -6.88 -0.67
C THR A 50 1.66 -6.16 -0.33
N SER A 51 2.58 -6.05 -1.28
CA SER A 51 3.85 -5.34 -1.08
C SER A 51 3.61 -3.85 -0.79
N LEU A 52 2.71 -3.20 -1.53
CA LEU A 52 2.34 -1.81 -1.33
C LEU A 52 1.72 -1.59 0.07
N GLY A 53 0.79 -2.46 0.47
CA GLY A 53 0.13 -2.40 1.78
C GLY A 53 1.10 -2.60 2.94
N LEU A 54 1.91 -3.67 2.91
CA LEU A 54 2.89 -3.94 3.97
C LEU A 54 3.98 -2.86 4.05
N ALA A 55 4.53 -2.43 2.90
CA ALA A 55 5.54 -1.38 2.88
C ALA A 55 4.99 -0.06 3.44
N SER A 56 3.71 0.24 3.20
CA SER A 56 3.06 1.45 3.71
C SER A 56 3.08 1.53 5.24
N PHE A 57 2.94 0.42 5.97
CA PHE A 57 3.05 0.43 7.43
C PHE A 57 4.47 0.79 7.91
N GLY A 58 5.50 0.22 7.27
CA GLY A 58 6.90 0.55 7.58
C GLY A 58 7.25 2.00 7.25
N ILE A 59 6.76 2.49 6.11
CA ILE A 59 6.95 3.89 5.68
C ILE A 59 6.18 4.84 6.62
N ALA A 60 4.97 4.50 7.05
CA ALA A 60 4.20 5.31 8.00
C ALA A 60 4.97 5.52 9.31
N TYR A 61 5.60 4.47 9.84
CA TYR A 61 6.50 4.59 10.99
C TYR A 61 7.68 5.54 10.70
N GLY A 62 8.30 5.43 9.52
CA GLY A 62 9.38 6.33 9.10
C GLY A 62 8.94 7.80 8.98
N VAL A 63 7.73 8.04 8.49
CA VAL A 63 7.10 9.37 8.39
C VAL A 63 6.81 9.93 9.79
N TRP A 64 6.29 9.11 10.71
CA TRP A 64 6.13 9.51 12.11
C TRP A 64 7.47 9.92 12.71
N ARG A 65 8.53 9.15 12.48
CA ARG A 65 9.92 9.47 12.88
C ARG A 65 10.54 10.63 12.10
N GLN A 66 9.78 11.33 11.27
CA GLN A 66 10.19 12.49 10.49
C GLN A 66 11.43 12.23 9.62
N ARG A 67 11.54 11.02 9.04
CA ARG A 67 12.64 10.70 8.13
C ARG A 67 12.32 11.21 6.73
N ARG A 68 13.21 12.03 6.14
CA ARG A 68 13.04 12.58 4.78
C ARG A 68 12.81 11.51 3.71
N TRP A 69 13.56 10.40 3.77
CA TRP A 69 13.40 9.29 2.82
C TRP A 69 11.99 8.68 2.91
N ALA A 70 11.42 8.59 4.11
CA ALA A 70 10.10 8.03 4.33
C ALA A 70 9.01 8.96 3.81
N MET A 71 9.21 10.28 3.86
CA MET A 71 8.28 11.25 3.24
C MET A 71 8.29 11.12 1.71
N GLY A 72 9.47 10.94 1.10
CA GLY A 72 9.57 10.68 -0.34
C GLY A 72 8.89 9.36 -0.72
N ALA A 73 9.17 8.30 0.04
CA ALA A 73 8.53 7.00 -0.16
C ALA A 73 7.00 7.06 0.04
N ALA A 74 6.52 7.83 1.02
CA ALA A 74 5.09 8.03 1.23
C ALA A 74 4.40 8.77 0.07
N ALA A 75 5.10 9.72 -0.57
CA ALA A 75 4.59 10.38 -1.78
C ALA A 75 4.48 9.38 -2.95
N VAL A 76 5.49 8.52 -3.12
CA VAL A 76 5.45 7.44 -4.12
C VAL A 76 4.30 6.47 -3.82
N CYS A 77 4.14 6.02 -2.57
CA CYS A 77 3.02 5.16 -2.19
C CYS A 77 1.67 5.83 -2.45
N GLY A 78 1.51 7.12 -2.12
CA GLY A 78 0.30 7.88 -2.43
C GLY A 78 -0.01 7.90 -3.92
N ALA A 79 1.00 8.15 -4.76
CA ALA A 79 0.83 8.12 -6.22
C ALA A 79 0.48 6.71 -6.72
N LEU A 80 1.10 5.66 -6.17
CA LEU A 80 0.76 4.28 -6.51
C LEU A 80 -0.67 3.92 -6.10
N TYR A 81 -1.13 4.32 -4.91
CA TYR A 81 -2.53 4.13 -4.52
C TYR A 81 -3.48 4.84 -5.48
N PHE A 82 -3.18 6.09 -5.86
CA PHE A 82 -3.97 6.82 -6.85
C PHE A 82 -4.04 6.05 -8.17
N CYS A 83 -2.89 5.63 -8.70
CA CYS A 83 -2.82 4.88 -9.94
C CYS A 83 -3.60 3.57 -9.86
N VAL A 84 -3.46 2.81 -8.76
CA VAL A 84 -4.23 1.57 -8.57
C VAL A 84 -5.73 1.87 -8.62
N TYR A 85 -6.24 2.73 -7.75
CA TYR A 85 -7.68 2.97 -7.71
C TYR A 85 -8.23 3.61 -8.99
N ALA A 86 -7.47 4.52 -9.63
CA ALA A 86 -7.89 5.13 -10.90
C ALA A 86 -7.88 4.14 -12.07
N LEU A 87 -6.89 3.24 -12.13
CA LEU A 87 -6.82 2.19 -13.16
C LEU A 87 -7.89 1.12 -12.93
N ASP A 88 -8.23 0.82 -11.67
CA ASP A 88 -9.32 -0.10 -11.31
C ASP A 88 -10.68 0.47 -11.74
N LEU A 89 -10.97 1.73 -11.35
CA LEU A 89 -12.16 2.46 -11.81
C LEU A 89 -12.22 2.62 -13.33
N GLY A 90 -11.07 2.72 -13.98
CA GLY A 90 -10.94 2.76 -15.44
C GLY A 90 -11.09 1.40 -16.13
N GLY A 91 -11.27 0.31 -15.38
CA GLY A 91 -11.45 -1.04 -15.93
C GLY A 91 -10.18 -1.62 -16.56
N VAL A 92 -8.99 -1.13 -16.20
CA VAL A 92 -7.71 -1.59 -16.75
C VAL A 92 -7.24 -2.87 -16.05
N PHE A 93 -7.62 -3.06 -14.79
CA PHE A 93 -7.33 -4.28 -14.03
C PHE A 93 -8.22 -5.45 -14.45
N PRO A 94 -7.87 -6.69 -14.04
CA PRO A 94 -8.65 -7.86 -14.41
C PRO A 94 -10.13 -7.65 -14.02
N VAL A 95 -11.00 -7.67 -15.02
CA VAL A 95 -12.42 -7.36 -14.81
C VAL A 95 -13.15 -8.64 -14.45
N SER A 96 -13.85 -8.62 -13.31
CA SER A 96 -14.76 -9.71 -12.95
C SER A 96 -16.00 -9.68 -13.85
N ALA A 97 -16.56 -10.87 -14.12
CA ALA A 97 -17.87 -11.00 -14.76
C ALA A 97 -19.03 -10.47 -13.88
N ASN A 98 -18.81 -10.34 -12.57
CA ASN A 98 -19.82 -9.87 -11.63
C ASN A 98 -19.82 -8.34 -11.51
N ALA A 99 -21.02 -7.76 -11.47
CA ALA A 99 -21.19 -6.32 -11.27
C ALA A 99 -20.58 -5.86 -9.95
N MET A 100 -19.96 -4.69 -9.97
CA MET A 100 -19.24 -4.13 -8.83
C MET A 100 -20.19 -3.72 -7.70
N PRO A 101 -19.99 -4.22 -6.46
CA PRO A 101 -20.80 -3.81 -5.32
C PRO A 101 -20.64 -2.32 -5.02
N ARG A 102 -21.72 -1.64 -4.62
CA ARG A 102 -21.68 -0.20 -4.27
C ARG A 102 -20.67 0.12 -3.17
N ALA A 103 -20.48 -0.79 -2.22
CA ALA A 103 -19.52 -0.63 -1.13
C ALA A 103 -18.07 -0.66 -1.66
N LEU A 104 -17.78 -1.51 -2.66
CA LEU A 104 -16.49 -1.56 -3.32
C LEU A 104 -16.23 -0.26 -4.09
N LEU A 105 -17.22 0.23 -4.83
CA LEU A 105 -17.13 1.51 -5.55
C LEU A 105 -16.86 2.69 -4.63
N ALA A 106 -17.57 2.75 -3.50
CA ALA A 106 -17.34 3.78 -2.49
C ALA A 106 -15.91 3.69 -1.94
N ALA A 107 -15.40 2.49 -1.69
CA ALA A 107 -14.05 2.29 -1.21
C ALA A 107 -12.98 2.70 -2.25
N GLU A 108 -13.16 2.40 -3.54
CA GLU A 108 -12.24 2.85 -4.60
C GLU A 108 -12.24 4.37 -4.76
N LEU A 109 -13.41 5.00 -4.73
CA LEU A 109 -13.54 6.45 -4.78
C LEU A 109 -12.90 7.11 -3.56
N LEU A 110 -13.12 6.55 -2.36
CA LEU A 110 -12.48 7.02 -1.13
C LEU A 110 -10.96 6.83 -1.21
N GLY A 111 -10.49 5.69 -1.69
CA GLY A 111 -9.06 5.41 -1.87
C GLY A 111 -8.40 6.40 -2.82
N THR A 112 -9.04 6.66 -3.96
CA THR A 112 -8.63 7.69 -4.92
C THR A 112 -8.59 9.06 -4.26
N ALA A 113 -9.66 9.45 -3.56
CA ALA A 113 -9.76 10.74 -2.90
C ALA A 113 -8.72 10.93 -1.77
N LEU A 114 -8.37 9.87 -1.03
CA LEU A 114 -7.37 9.89 0.05
C LEU A 114 -5.93 9.90 -0.47
N SER A 115 -5.69 9.29 -1.62
CA SER A 115 -4.36 9.19 -2.22
C SER A 115 -3.79 10.55 -2.67
N LEU A 116 -4.65 11.47 -3.14
CA LEU A 116 -4.28 12.83 -3.55
C LEU A 116 -3.72 13.68 -2.38
N PRO A 117 -4.43 13.88 -1.26
CA PRO A 117 -3.91 14.64 -0.13
C PRO A 117 -2.72 13.95 0.52
N LEU A 118 -2.64 12.61 0.52
CA LEU A 118 -1.46 11.88 0.97
C LEU A 118 -0.23 12.27 0.14
N THR A 119 -0.35 12.16 -1.18
CA THR A 119 0.74 12.49 -2.12
C THR A 119 1.17 13.95 -1.98
N ALA A 120 0.22 14.87 -2.00
CA ALA A 120 0.50 16.30 -1.88
C ALA A 120 1.17 16.66 -0.55
N CYS A 121 0.68 16.09 0.57
CA CYS A 121 1.24 16.32 1.89
C CYS A 121 2.67 15.76 2.00
N ALA A 122 2.87 14.51 1.57
CA ALA A 122 4.15 13.84 1.63
C ALA A 122 5.21 14.52 0.74
N LEU A 123 4.82 14.96 -0.46
CA LEU A 123 5.71 15.66 -1.39
C LEU A 123 6.13 17.03 -0.83
N ARG A 124 5.18 17.81 -0.30
CA ARG A 124 5.48 19.10 0.35
C ARG A 124 6.43 18.92 1.53
N LEU A 125 6.17 17.94 2.39
CA LEU A 125 7.03 17.62 3.53
C LEU A 125 8.44 17.19 3.09
N HIS A 126 8.55 16.42 2.01
CA HIS A 126 9.86 16.04 1.46
C HIS A 126 10.66 17.24 0.95
N GLN A 127 9.98 18.21 0.34
CA GLN A 127 10.59 19.43 -0.21
C GLN A 127 11.01 20.42 0.87
N THR A 128 10.25 20.54 1.97
CA THR A 128 10.56 21.50 3.06
C THR A 128 11.66 21.01 3.99
N MET A 129 11.89 19.71 4.08
CA MET A 129 13.03 19.20 4.82
C MET A 129 14.33 19.56 4.11
N ALA A 130 15.42 19.78 4.86
CA ALA A 130 16.75 19.86 4.28
C ALA A 130 17.20 18.47 3.79
N PRO A 131 18.01 18.35 2.73
CA PRO A 131 18.61 17.07 2.35
C PRO A 131 19.38 16.56 3.56
N SER A 132 19.04 15.36 4.04
CA SER A 132 19.86 14.74 5.09
C SER A 132 21.27 14.59 4.52
N ALA A 133 22.25 15.24 5.16
CA ALA A 133 23.65 15.12 4.78
C ALA A 133 23.97 13.63 4.59
N ARG A 134 24.58 13.34 3.44
CA ARG A 134 24.76 12.00 2.88
C ARG A 134 25.34 11.07 3.95
N LEU A 135 24.74 9.88 4.03
CA LEU A 135 25.20 8.71 4.78
C LEU A 135 26.74 8.68 4.84
N THR A 136 27.32 8.99 6.00
CA THR A 136 28.54 8.28 6.37
C THR A 136 28.19 6.81 6.24
N ARG A 137 28.91 6.12 5.36
CA ARG A 137 28.82 4.68 5.13
C ARG A 137 29.16 3.99 6.44
N ALA A 138 28.19 3.91 7.35
CA ALA A 138 28.29 3.11 8.54
C ALA A 138 28.29 1.67 8.04
N SER A 139 29.41 0.99 8.26
CA SER A 139 29.52 -0.46 8.24
C SER A 139 28.22 -1.04 8.80
N GLY A 140 27.42 -1.67 7.94
CA GLY A 140 26.06 -2.04 8.31
C GLY A 140 26.07 -2.89 9.58
N PRO A 141 25.27 -2.57 10.61
CA PRO A 141 25.16 -3.45 11.76
C PRO A 141 24.70 -4.82 11.25
N LYS A 142 25.46 -5.88 11.56
CA LYS A 142 25.04 -7.27 11.29
C LYS A 142 23.59 -7.42 11.76
N PRO A 143 22.67 -7.99 10.94
CA PRO A 143 21.27 -8.09 11.32
C PRO A 143 21.20 -8.79 12.67
N ARG A 144 20.75 -8.06 13.70
CA ARG A 144 20.53 -8.63 15.02
C ARG A 144 19.47 -9.72 14.83
N LEU A 145 19.66 -10.90 15.42
CA LEU A 145 18.74 -12.04 15.34
C LEU A 145 17.23 -11.67 15.38
N PRO A 146 16.74 -10.74 16.24
CA PRO A 146 15.33 -10.32 16.21
C PRO A 146 14.88 -9.63 14.91
N LEU A 147 15.77 -8.90 14.22
CA LEU A 147 15.46 -8.24 12.95
C LEU A 147 15.33 -9.27 11.81
N ALA A 148 16.24 -10.25 11.76
CA ALA A 148 16.19 -11.31 10.75
C ALA A 148 14.91 -12.16 10.89
N LEU A 149 14.55 -12.53 12.13
CA LEU A 149 13.29 -13.22 12.42
C LEU A 149 12.07 -12.38 12.03
N GLY A 150 12.10 -11.07 12.28
CA GLY A 150 11.03 -10.15 11.87
C GLY A 150 10.83 -10.11 10.35
N ILE A 151 11.91 -10.08 9.57
CA ILE A 151 11.85 -10.09 8.11
C ILE A 151 11.29 -11.42 7.59
N ILE A 152 11.72 -12.55 8.16
CA ILE A 152 11.21 -13.88 7.80
C ILE A 152 9.71 -13.97 8.12
N ALA A 153 9.29 -13.55 9.32
CA ALA A 153 7.89 -13.55 9.72
C ALA A 153 7.04 -12.66 8.79
N LEU A 154 7.54 -11.49 8.41
CA LEU A 154 6.87 -10.61 7.46
C LEU A 154 6.77 -11.25 6.06
N GLY A 155 7.81 -11.94 5.62
CA GLY A 155 7.80 -12.68 4.34
C GLY A 155 6.80 -13.82 4.32
N ILE A 156 6.72 -14.60 5.41
CA ILE A 156 5.72 -15.67 5.58
C ILE A 156 4.31 -15.07 5.58
N LEU A 157 4.09 -13.98 6.31
CA LEU A 157 2.81 -13.28 6.34
C LEU A 157 2.41 -12.80 4.94
N ALA A 158 3.34 -12.17 4.20
CA ALA A 158 3.10 -11.71 2.84
C ALA A 158 2.74 -12.88 1.90
N ALA A 159 3.49 -13.97 1.94
CA ALA A 159 3.20 -15.17 1.15
C ALA A 159 1.82 -15.76 1.49
N GLY A 160 1.47 -15.79 2.77
CA GLY A 160 0.15 -16.24 3.24
C GLY A 160 -0.99 -15.36 2.71
N ILE A 161 -0.84 -14.03 2.76
CA ILE A 161 -1.81 -13.08 2.22
C ILE A 161 -1.98 -13.28 0.71
N ILE A 162 -0.87 -13.39 -0.04
CA ILE A 162 -0.90 -13.57 -1.50
C ILE A 162 -1.58 -14.89 -1.87
N ALA A 163 -1.23 -15.99 -1.20
CA ALA A 163 -1.83 -17.29 -1.45
C ALA A 163 -3.34 -17.31 -1.13
N PHE A 164 -3.73 -16.71 -0.01
CA PHE A 164 -5.12 -16.57 0.39
C PHE A 164 -5.93 -15.74 -0.62
N ALA A 165 -5.44 -14.53 -0.94
CA ALA A 165 -6.11 -13.62 -1.87
C ALA A 165 -6.28 -14.24 -3.25
N THR A 166 -5.24 -14.91 -3.76
CA THR A 166 -5.29 -15.58 -5.06
C THR A 166 -6.30 -16.73 -5.04
N ARG A 167 -6.34 -17.53 -3.98
CA ARG A 167 -7.32 -18.63 -3.86
C ARG A 167 -8.75 -18.12 -3.71
N ALA A 168 -8.95 -17.02 -2.96
CA ALA A 168 -10.25 -16.41 -2.79
C ALA A 168 -10.77 -15.80 -4.09
N ALA A 169 -9.90 -15.17 -4.88
CA ALA A 169 -10.25 -14.60 -6.19
C ALA A 169 -10.71 -15.66 -7.21
N MET A 170 -10.26 -16.91 -7.09
CA MET A 170 -10.62 -18.00 -8.00
C MET A 170 -11.91 -18.74 -7.62
N ARG A 171 -12.54 -18.38 -6.49
CA ARG A 171 -13.84 -18.93 -6.08
C ARG A 171 -14.99 -18.09 -6.62
#